data_AF-S9NY98-F1
#
_entry.id   AF-S9NY98-F1
#
_cell.length_a   1.000
_cell.length_b   1.000
_cell.length_c   1.000
_cell.angle_alpha   90.00
_cell.angle_beta   90.00
_cell.angle_gamma   90.00
#
_symmetry.space_group_name_H-M   'P 1'
#
loop_
_entity.id
_entity.type
_entity.pdbx_description
1 polymer ?
#
loop_
_entity_poly.entity_id
_entity_poly.type
_entity_poly.pdbx_seq_one_letter_code
_entity_poly.pdbx_strand_id
1 'polypeptide(L)'
;MGVTIYRRGRPIPLAESPELYKALGASPFVSLYATASAGEDLAELAAWSHLGRLHIPLTVEVRDATGRAVVTVEPLRSPAVQARFAVADAVLARAAAKPSQTP
;
A
#
# COMPACT_ATOMS: atom_id res chain seq x y z
N MET A 1 27.30 -7.27 5.14
CA MET A 1 25.92 -7.19 5.67
C MET A 1 25.00 -6.82 4.51
N GLY A 2 24.03 -7.69 4.18
CA GLY A 2 23.24 -7.58 2.96
C GLY A 2 22.31 -6.36 2.98
N VAL A 3 22.40 -5.54 1.95
CA VAL A 3 21.50 -4.42 1.70
C VAL A 3 20.26 -5.00 1.01
N THR A 4 19.06 -4.71 1.51
CA THR A 4 17.85 -5.18 0.80
C THR A 4 17.65 -4.33 -0.46
N ILE A 5 17.10 -4.94 -1.51
CA ILE A 5 16.63 -4.24 -2.72
C ILE A 5 15.56 -3.18 -2.40
N TYR A 6 14.96 -3.24 -1.21
CA TYR A 6 14.03 -2.23 -0.70
C TYR A 6 14.79 -1.10 0.01
N ARG A 7 14.96 0.02 -0.71
CA ARG A 7 15.50 1.30 -0.20
C ARG A 7 16.87 1.25 0.51
N ARG A 8 17.65 0.19 0.36
CA ARG A 8 18.93 0.02 1.10
C ARG A 8 18.78 0.00 2.63
N GLY A 9 17.59 -0.32 3.14
CA GLY A 9 17.33 -0.46 4.56
C GLY A 9 18.05 -1.68 5.16
N ARG A 10 18.12 -1.73 6.49
CA ARG A 10 18.58 -2.95 7.19
C ARG A 10 17.55 -4.06 6.95
N PRO A 11 17.98 -5.30 6.68
CA PRO A 11 17.09 -6.45 6.73
C PRO A 11 16.33 -6.47 8.06
N ILE A 12 15.01 -6.62 7.98
CA ILE A 12 14.14 -6.81 9.14
C ILE A 12 13.97 -8.32 9.33
N PRO A 13 14.22 -8.86 10.53
CA PRO A 13 13.94 -10.26 10.84
C PRO A 13 12.48 -10.63 10.56
N LEU A 14 12.24 -11.81 9.99
CA LEU A 14 10.89 -12.31 9.72
C LEU A 14 10.02 -12.37 10.99
N ALA A 15 10.64 -12.60 12.15
CA ALA A 15 9.96 -12.60 13.45
C ALA A 15 9.28 -11.24 13.78
N GLU A 16 9.73 -10.13 13.18
CA GLU A 16 9.15 -8.80 13.37
C GLU A 16 7.99 -8.51 12.40
N SER A 17 7.70 -9.39 11.44
CA SER A 17 6.63 -9.19 10.46
C SER A 17 5.26 -8.91 11.11
N PRO A 18 4.82 -9.59 12.19
CA PRO A 18 3.55 -9.28 12.83
C PRO A 18 3.44 -7.81 13.27
N GLU A 19 4.46 -7.28 13.96
CA GLU A 19 4.44 -5.90 14.43
C GLU A 19 4.55 -4.90 13.28
N LEU A 20 5.36 -5.21 12.27
CA LEU A 20 5.47 -4.40 11.05
C LEU A 20 4.11 -4.25 10.33
N TYR A 21 3.39 -5.36 10.14
CA TYR A 21 2.10 -5.32 9.45
C TYR A 21 0.96 -4.78 10.34
N LYS A 22 1.04 -4.92 11.67
CA LYS A 22 0.14 -4.19 12.58
C LYS A 22 0.34 -2.67 12.43
N ALA A 23 1.59 -2.21 12.41
CA ALA A 23 1.91 -0.81 12.18
C ALA A 23 1.44 -0.33 10.80
N LEU A 24 1.59 -1.15 9.76
CA LEU A 24 1.02 -0.87 8.44
C LEU A 24 -0.50 -0.66 8.51
N GLY A 25 -1.22 -1.52 9.23
CA GLY A 25 -2.68 -1.41 9.37
C GLY A 25 -3.16 -0.14 10.07
N ALA A 26 -2.31 0.46 10.92
CA ALA A 26 -2.56 1.76 11.55
C ALA A 26 -2.05 2.95 10.70
N SER A 27 -1.36 2.69 9.61
CA SER A 27 -0.78 3.70 8.73
C SER A 27 -1.75 4.10 7.60
N PRO A 28 -1.46 5.20 6.88
CA PRO A 28 -2.26 5.60 5.72
C PRO A 28 -1.79 4.93 4.41
N PHE A 29 -0.99 3.86 4.45
CA PHE A 29 -0.48 3.18 3.25
C PHE A 29 -1.29 1.92 2.94
N VAL A 30 -1.55 1.69 1.64
CA VAL A 30 -2.29 0.51 1.17
C VAL A 30 -1.48 -0.78 1.26
N SER A 31 -0.15 -0.68 1.22
CA SER A 31 0.75 -1.82 1.28
C SER A 31 2.10 -1.38 1.85
N LEU A 32 2.92 -2.33 2.30
CA LEU A 32 4.29 -2.03 2.71
C LEU A 32 5.10 -1.47 1.53
N TYR A 33 4.86 -1.96 0.31
CA TYR A 33 5.55 -1.51 -0.89
C TYR A 33 5.23 -0.05 -1.23
N ALA A 34 4.02 0.43 -0.96
CA ALA A 34 3.66 1.85 -1.08
C ALA A 34 4.57 2.78 -0.25
N THR A 35 5.21 2.29 0.82
CA THR A 35 6.17 3.11 1.60
C THR A 35 7.52 3.31 0.88
N ALA A 36 7.73 2.70 -0.30
CA ALA A 36 9.02 2.62 -0.99
C ALA A 36 9.42 3.88 -1.74
N SER A 37 8.48 4.71 -2.17
CA SER A 37 8.72 6.04 -2.72
C SER A 37 7.37 6.75 -2.88
N ALA A 38 7.37 8.06 -3.10
CA ALA A 38 6.13 8.77 -3.44
C ALA A 38 5.51 8.25 -4.76
N GLY A 39 6.34 7.76 -5.70
CA GLY A 39 5.88 7.19 -6.96
C GLY A 39 5.17 5.85 -6.77
N GLU A 40 5.76 4.96 -5.97
CA GLU A 40 5.14 3.67 -5.64
C GLU A 40 3.84 3.86 -4.84
N ASP A 41 3.82 4.80 -3.91
CA ASP A 41 2.64 5.16 -3.12
C ASP A 41 1.47 5.61 -4.01
N LEU A 42 1.72 6.50 -4.98
CA LEU A 42 0.69 6.95 -5.92
C LEU A 42 0.23 5.80 -6.84
N ALA A 43 1.16 5.00 -7.35
CA ALA A 43 0.85 3.86 -8.22
C ALA A 43 -0.01 2.83 -7.49
N GLU A 44 0.33 2.50 -6.25
CA GLU A 44 -0.45 1.58 -5.42
C GLU A 44 -1.80 2.16 -5.03
N LEU A 45 -1.89 3.44 -4.66
CA LEU A 45 -3.18 4.09 -4.38
C LEU A 45 -4.11 4.00 -5.60
N ALA A 46 -3.59 4.25 -6.81
CA ALA A 46 -4.36 4.13 -8.04
C ALA A 46 -4.84 2.70 -8.30
N ALA A 47 -3.94 1.73 -8.19
CA ALA A 47 -4.24 0.32 -8.43
C ALA A 47 -5.26 -0.23 -7.41
N TRP A 48 -5.03 0.01 -6.11
CA TRP A 48 -5.90 -0.48 -5.04
C TRP A 48 -7.27 0.21 -5.04
N SER A 49 -7.34 1.51 -5.35
CA SER A 49 -8.62 2.23 -5.55
C SER A 49 -9.42 1.57 -6.69
N HIS A 50 -8.77 1.30 -7.82
CA HIS A 50 -9.43 0.67 -8.97
C HIS A 50 -9.96 -0.72 -8.63
N LEU A 51 -9.14 -1.58 -8.03
CA LEU A 51 -9.55 -2.92 -7.62
C LEU A 51 -10.66 -2.89 -6.55
N GLY A 52 -10.61 -1.94 -5.61
CA GLY A 52 -11.65 -1.75 -4.61
C GLY A 52 -13.01 -1.38 -5.22
N ARG A 53 -13.04 -0.56 -6.27
CA ARG A 53 -14.26 -0.25 -7.04
C ARG A 53 -14.81 -1.44 -7.81
N LEU A 54 -13.94 -2.37 -8.20
CA LEU A 54 -14.33 -3.66 -8.78
C LEU A 54 -14.78 -4.67 -7.70
N HIS A 55 -14.87 -4.26 -6.43
CA HIS A 55 -15.25 -5.10 -5.30
C HIS A 55 -14.33 -6.31 -5.09
N ILE A 56 -13.07 -6.19 -5.51
CA ILE A 56 -12.07 -7.23 -5.29
C ILE A 56 -11.57 -7.10 -3.85
N PRO A 57 -11.70 -8.15 -3.02
CA PRO A 57 -11.20 -8.11 -1.65
C PRO A 57 -9.66 -8.10 -1.67
N LEU A 58 -9.06 -7.13 -0.96
CA LEU A 58 -7.62 -7.01 -0.82
C LEU A 58 -7.24 -7.02 0.66
N THR A 59 -6.55 -8.09 1.05
CA THR A 59 -6.16 -8.35 2.42
C THR A 59 -4.68 -8.74 2.45
N VAL A 60 -3.96 -8.21 3.44
CA VAL A 60 -2.59 -8.60 3.72
C VAL A 60 -2.57 -9.43 4.99
N GLU A 61 -1.98 -10.62 4.92
CA GLU A 61 -1.91 -11.52 6.05
C GLU A 61 -0.46 -11.89 6.39
N VAL A 62 -0.16 -11.92 7.68
CA VAL A 62 1.01 -12.62 8.21
C VAL A 62 0.51 -13.93 8.77
N ARG A 63 1.07 -15.05 8.31
CA ARG A 63 0.71 -16.40 8.76
C ARG A 63 1.86 -17.04 9.51
N ASP A 64 1.54 -17.81 10.56
CA ASP A 64 2.52 -18.64 11.25
C ASP A 64 2.86 -19.90 10.45
N ALA A 65 3.82 -20.70 10.95
CA ALA A 65 4.26 -21.94 10.29
C ALA A 65 3.16 -23.00 10.12
N THR A 66 2.04 -22.88 10.85
CA THR A 66 0.87 -23.77 10.71
C THR A 66 -0.12 -23.27 9.66
N GLY A 67 0.14 -22.11 9.07
CA GLY A 67 -0.73 -21.47 8.09
C GLY A 67 -1.83 -20.60 8.71
N ARG A 68 -1.88 -20.45 10.04
CA ARG A 68 -2.87 -19.61 10.72
C ARG A 68 -2.48 -18.13 10.60
N ALA A 69 -3.44 -17.29 10.23
CA ALA A 69 -3.24 -15.84 10.20
C ALA A 69 -3.03 -15.30 11.62
N VAL A 70 -1.91 -14.61 11.85
CA VAL A 70 -1.57 -13.95 13.12
C VAL A 70 -1.74 -12.44 13.04
N VAL A 71 -1.76 -11.88 11.83
CA VAL A 71 -2.14 -10.50 11.54
C VAL A 71 -2.93 -10.49 10.24
N THR A 72 -4.01 -9.72 10.22
CA THR A 72 -4.83 -9.47 9.03
C THR A 72 -5.02 -7.97 8.91
N VAL A 73 -4.66 -7.41 7.76
CA VAL A 73 -4.84 -6.00 7.44
C VAL A 73 -5.76 -5.90 6.24
N GLU A 74 -6.78 -5.04 6.34
CA GLU A 74 -7.74 -4.76 5.27
C GLU A 74 -7.62 -3.28 4.89
N PRO A 75 -6.61 -2.87 4.09
CA PRO A 75 -6.31 -1.47 3.83
C PRO A 75 -7.49 -0.70 3.24
N LEU A 76 -8.31 -1.36 2.42
CA LEU A 76 -9.51 -0.76 1.83
C LEU A 76 -10.58 -0.38 2.88
N ARG A 77 -10.51 -0.88 4.11
CA ARG A 77 -11.43 -0.48 5.20
C ARG A 77 -10.85 0.59 6.11
N SER A 78 -9.59 0.96 5.94
CA SER A 78 -8.94 2.00 6.76
C SER A 78 -9.47 3.38 6.36
N PRO A 79 -10.01 4.17 7.31
CA PRO A 79 -10.43 5.55 7.03
C PRO A 79 -9.28 6.43 6.52
N ALA A 80 -8.06 6.21 7.02
CA ALA A 80 -6.88 6.95 6.61
C ALA A 80 -6.49 6.67 5.15
N VAL A 81 -6.63 5.41 4.71
CA VAL A 81 -6.40 5.01 3.31
C VAL A 81 -7.51 5.56 2.41
N GLN A 82 -8.77 5.45 2.83
CA GLN A 82 -9.92 5.97 2.08
C GLN A 82 -9.83 7.47 1.81
N ALA A 83 -9.38 8.25 2.81
CA ALA A 83 -9.12 9.68 2.63
C ALA A 83 -8.07 9.96 1.54
N ARG A 84 -7.07 9.08 1.39
CA ARG A 84 -6.02 9.22 0.38
C ARG A 84 -6.46 8.81 -1.01
N PHE A 85 -7.36 7.84 -1.16
CA PHE A 85 -7.95 7.52 -2.46
C PHE A 85 -8.66 8.73 -3.07
N ALA A 86 -9.46 9.45 -2.28
CA ALA A 86 -10.14 10.65 -2.77
C ALA A 86 -9.17 11.70 -3.34
N VAL A 87 -8.01 11.89 -2.68
CA VAL A 87 -6.96 12.81 -3.15
C VAL A 87 -6.27 12.27 -4.41
N ALA A 88 -5.89 11.00 -4.43
CA ALA A 88 -5.23 10.38 -5.58
C ALA A 88 -6.13 10.40 -6.83
N ASP A 89 -7.41 10.07 -6.67
CA ASP A 89 -8.41 10.09 -7.74
C ASP A 89 -8.58 11.51 -8.32
N ALA A 90 -8.59 12.55 -7.46
CA ALA A 90 -8.66 13.93 -7.91
C ALA A 90 -7.41 14.36 -8.69
N VAL A 91 -6.22 13.94 -8.26
CA VAL A 91 -4.96 14.20 -8.97
C VAL A 91 -4.96 13.52 -10.34
N LEU A 92 -5.36 12.26 -10.41
CA LEU A 92 -5.43 11.48 -11.66
C LEU A 92 -6.47 12.06 -12.63
N ALA A 93 -7.65 12.45 -12.14
CA ALA A 93 -8.68 13.09 -12.93
C ALA A 93 -8.19 14.43 -13.52
N ARG A 94 -7.49 15.24 -12.72
CA ARG A 94 -6.90 16.50 -13.20
C ARG A 94 -5.80 16.28 -14.24
N ALA A 95 -4.99 15.24 -14.08
CA ALA A 95 -3.96 14.87 -15.06
C ALA A 95 -4.59 14.44 -16.39
N ALA A 96 -5.65 13.64 -16.35
CA ALA A 96 -6.39 13.20 -17.54
C ALA A 96 -7.11 14.34 -18.26
N ALA A 97 -7.56 15.36 -17.52
CA ALA A 97 -8.28 16.52 -18.09
C ALA A 97 -7.37 17.57 -18.74
N LYS A 98 -6.04 17.54 -18.50
CA LYS A 98 -5.11 18.41 -19.20
C LYS A 98 -4.80 17.81 -20.57
N PRO A 99 -5.14 18.46 -21.70
CA PRO A 99 -4.63 18.01 -22.98
C PRO A 99 -3.09 18.07 -22.93
N SER A 100 -2.45 17.01 -23.42
CA SER A 100 -1.01 16.92 -23.58
C SER A 100 -0.52 18.13 -24.38
N GLN A 101 0.02 19.13 -23.68
CA GLN A 101 0.83 20.15 -24.31
C GLN A 101 2.18 19.48 -24.61
N THR A 102 2.27 18.88 -25.79
CA THR A 102 3.53 18.44 -26.37
C THR A 102 4.22 19.68 -26.99
N PRO A 103 5.51 19.93 -26.72
CA PRO A 103 6.27 20.95 -27.45
C PRO A 103 6.47 20.59 -28.92
#